data_AF-A0A741YNF7-F1
#
_entry.id   AF-A0A741YNF7-F1
#
_cell.length_a   1.000
_cell.length_b   1.000
_cell.length_c   1.000
_cell.angle_alpha   90.00
_cell.angle_beta   90.00
_cell.angle_gamma   90.00
#
_symmetry.space_group_name_H-M   'P 1'
#
loop_
_entity.id
_entity.type
_entity.pdbx_description
1 polymer ?
#
loop_
_entity_poly.entity_id
_entity_poly.type
_entity_poly.pdbx_seq_one_letter_code
_entity_poly.pdbx_strand_id
1 'polypeptide(L)'
;MRRKMVNNRLKMVIAILIVFSLVYSIGFITPMNSDDYTYALRELSLSSVKMHYLGWSGRVVSDTISTSLLKFFSPHIYNAINSAALTLMVLCWTMIPATLTKSSPSPYVMIFLFFLYFVANPALGQTNFWLVGSANYLWTNMFIAIYILISIYLSNGKKSNLILFVYAISSIFAGCSNENTSLVVVLISVAYFFIMNRNKYLLIGVFGSAIGAGVLLLAPG
;
A
#
# COMPACT_ATOMS: atom_id res chain seq x y z
N MET A 1 21.10 -25.21 12.61
CA MET A 1 20.34 -23.94 12.63
C MET A 1 20.49 -23.12 11.33
N ARG A 2 21.71 -22.83 10.85
CA ARG A 2 21.99 -22.04 9.64
C ARG A 2 21.33 -22.58 8.35
N ARG A 3 21.41 -23.89 8.08
CA ARG A 3 20.79 -24.54 6.91
C ARG A 3 19.25 -24.45 6.89
N LYS A 4 18.60 -24.54 8.06
CA LYS A 4 17.13 -24.39 8.21
C LYS A 4 16.69 -22.95 7.93
N MET A 5 17.47 -21.96 8.37
CA MET A 5 17.20 -20.55 8.08
C MET A 5 17.36 -20.20 6.60
N VAL A 6 18.41 -20.72 5.94
CA VAL A 6 18.62 -20.55 4.49
C VAL A 6 17.46 -21.16 3.69
N ASN A 7 17.03 -22.37 4.06
CA ASN A 7 15.89 -23.02 3.42
C ASN A 7 14.60 -22.21 3.58
N ASN A 8 14.35 -21.60 4.74
CA ASN A 8 13.17 -20.75 4.94
C ASN A 8 13.21 -19.46 4.11
N ARG A 9 14.38 -18.82 3.98
CA ARG A 9 14.55 -17.64 3.11
C ARG A 9 14.30 -17.98 1.64
N LEU A 10 14.84 -19.10 1.17
CA LEU A 10 14.59 -19.58 -0.19
C LEU A 10 13.09 -19.84 -0.42
N LYS A 11 12.42 -20.52 0.51
CA LYS A 11 10.96 -20.73 0.43
C LYS A 11 10.17 -19.42 0.41
N MET A 12 10.61 -18.39 1.15
CA MET A 12 9.98 -17.07 1.11
C MET A 12 10.15 -16.40 -0.26
N VAL A 13 11.35 -16.45 -0.85
CA VAL A 13 11.58 -15.93 -2.20
C VAL A 13 10.69 -16.66 -3.22
N ILE A 14 10.59 -17.98 -3.11
CA ILE A 14 9.70 -18.77 -3.97
C ILE A 14 8.23 -18.34 -3.78
N ALA A 15 7.77 -18.15 -2.54
CA ALA A 15 6.40 -17.68 -2.28
C ALA A 15 6.13 -16.29 -2.89
N ILE A 16 7.08 -15.36 -2.76
CA ILE A 16 7.01 -14.03 -3.40
C ILE A 16 6.89 -14.17 -4.92
N LEU A 17 7.73 -15.00 -5.53
CA LEU A 17 7.69 -15.22 -6.98
C LEU A 17 6.38 -15.86 -7.44
N ILE A 18 5.83 -16.80 -6.68
CA ILE A 18 4.53 -17.43 -6.96
C ILE A 18 3.41 -16.39 -6.95
N VAL A 19 3.31 -15.60 -5.86
CA VAL A 19 2.28 -14.55 -5.74
C VAL A 19 2.42 -13.53 -6.87
N PHE A 20 3.63 -13.04 -7.11
CA PHE A 20 3.89 -12.09 -8.19
C PHE A 20 3.47 -12.65 -9.55
N SER A 21 3.87 -13.89 -9.86
CA SER A 21 3.60 -14.51 -11.15
C SER A 21 2.10 -14.70 -11.39
N LEU A 22 1.36 -15.15 -10.37
CA LEU A 22 -0.08 -15.35 -10.48
C LEU A 22 -0.83 -14.03 -10.73
N VAL A 23 -0.47 -12.97 -10.00
CA VAL A 23 -1.09 -11.64 -10.19
C VAL A 23 -0.71 -11.06 -11.54
N TYR A 24 0.57 -11.16 -11.93
CA TYR A 24 1.05 -10.64 -13.20
C TYR A 24 0.42 -11.34 -14.39
N SER A 25 0.26 -12.67 -14.35
CA SER A 25 -0.39 -13.41 -15.44
C SER A 25 -1.82 -12.92 -15.71
N ILE A 26 -2.58 -12.58 -14.65
CA ILE A 26 -3.93 -12.03 -14.79
C ILE A 26 -3.88 -10.57 -15.26
N GLY A 27 -3.02 -9.75 -14.67
CA GLY A 27 -2.84 -8.35 -15.08
C GLY A 27 -2.42 -8.23 -16.55
N PHE A 28 -1.56 -9.13 -17.02
CA PHE A 28 -1.06 -9.15 -18.40
C PHE A 28 -2.18 -9.33 -19.44
N ILE A 29 -3.22 -10.10 -19.13
CA ILE A 29 -4.38 -10.31 -20.01
C ILE A 29 -5.51 -9.31 -19.75
N THR A 30 -5.37 -8.46 -18.73
CA THR A 30 -6.41 -7.48 -18.38
C THR A 30 -6.30 -6.28 -19.33
N PRO A 31 -7.38 -5.95 -20.07
CA PRO A 31 -7.39 -4.76 -20.92
C PRO A 31 -7.49 -3.47 -20.09
N MET A 32 -7.18 -2.34 -20.72
CA MET A 32 -7.47 -1.03 -20.14
C MET A 32 -8.98 -0.82 -20.00
N ASN A 33 -9.39 -0.19 -18.91
CA ASN A 33 -10.78 0.19 -18.67
C ASN A 33 -11.02 1.67 -19.03
N SER A 34 -12.29 2.10 -19.05
CA SER A 34 -12.72 3.45 -19.47
C SER A 34 -11.87 4.57 -18.87
N ASP A 35 -11.71 4.55 -17.55
CA ASP A 35 -11.05 5.64 -16.81
C ASP A 35 -9.55 5.64 -17.05
N ASP A 36 -8.95 4.47 -17.36
CA ASP A 36 -7.52 4.37 -17.66
C ASP A 36 -7.17 5.22 -18.88
N TYR A 37 -8.06 5.33 -19.87
CA TYR A 37 -7.83 6.20 -21.03
C TYR A 37 -7.76 7.68 -20.63
N THR A 38 -8.67 8.14 -19.79
CA THR A 38 -8.69 9.52 -19.29
C THR A 38 -7.43 9.82 -18.48
N TYR A 39 -7.04 8.91 -17.58
CA TYR A 39 -5.86 9.08 -16.75
C TYR A 39 -4.54 8.95 -17.52
N ALA A 40 -4.49 8.18 -18.61
CA ALA A 40 -3.31 8.08 -19.49
C ALA A 40 -3.03 9.39 -20.23
N LEU A 41 -4.08 10.10 -20.64
CA LEU A 41 -3.96 11.37 -21.37
C LEU A 41 -3.69 12.57 -20.45
N ARG A 42 -3.93 12.43 -19.15
CA ARG A 42 -3.78 13.50 -18.17
C ARG A 42 -2.34 13.98 -18.03
N GLU A 43 -2.16 15.27 -17.72
CA GLU A 43 -0.87 15.86 -17.40
C GLU A 43 -0.47 15.69 -15.93
N LEU A 44 0.83 15.50 -15.68
CA LEU A 44 1.43 15.39 -14.33
C LEU A 44 2.18 16.64 -13.89
N SER A 45 2.00 17.75 -14.62
CA SER A 45 2.52 19.06 -14.17
C SER A 45 1.89 19.42 -12.83
N LEU A 46 2.65 20.13 -11.96
CA LEU A 46 2.15 20.53 -10.65
C LEU A 46 0.85 21.36 -10.76
N SER A 47 0.75 22.16 -11.82
CA SER A 47 -0.47 22.90 -12.17
C SER A 47 -1.64 21.97 -12.49
N SER A 48 -1.45 20.94 -13.32
CA SER A 48 -2.50 19.95 -13.65
C SER A 48 -2.95 19.16 -12.41
N VAL A 49 -2.01 18.70 -11.59
CA VAL A 49 -2.34 17.99 -10.34
C VAL A 49 -3.15 18.90 -9.41
N LYS A 50 -2.75 20.16 -9.26
CA LYS A 50 -3.48 21.16 -8.47
C LYS A 50 -4.88 21.44 -9.04
N MET A 51 -5.01 21.61 -10.35
CA MET A 51 -6.32 21.88 -10.97
C MET A 51 -7.30 20.73 -10.76
N HIS A 52 -6.82 19.48 -10.89
CA HIS A 52 -7.65 18.32 -10.63
C HIS A 52 -8.03 18.18 -9.14
N TYR A 53 -7.10 18.48 -8.24
CA TYR A 53 -7.38 18.50 -6.81
C TYR A 53 -8.47 19.51 -6.43
N LEU A 54 -8.46 20.68 -7.09
CA LEU A 54 -9.42 21.75 -6.83
C LEU A 54 -10.78 21.53 -7.50
N GLY A 55 -10.89 20.63 -8.48
CA GLY A 55 -12.10 20.52 -9.31
C GLY A 55 -12.64 19.11 -9.53
N TRP A 56 -12.02 18.06 -8.98
CA TRP A 56 -12.50 16.69 -9.18
C TRP A 56 -12.23 15.71 -8.04
N SER A 57 -11.01 15.66 -7.50
CA SER A 57 -10.63 14.57 -6.58
C SER A 57 -9.51 14.94 -5.63
N GLY A 58 -9.73 14.66 -4.34
CA GLY A 58 -8.72 14.72 -3.29
C GLY A 58 -7.72 13.57 -3.29
N ARG A 59 -7.88 12.57 -4.16
CA ARG A 59 -7.06 11.33 -4.19
C ARG A 59 -5.71 11.55 -4.86
N VAL A 60 -4.98 12.60 -4.46
CA VAL A 60 -3.72 13.05 -5.06
C VAL A 60 -2.73 11.91 -5.25
N VAL A 61 -2.54 11.06 -4.23
CA VAL A 61 -1.59 9.94 -4.29
C VAL A 61 -2.01 8.91 -5.32
N SER A 62 -3.25 8.42 -5.24
CA SER A 62 -3.78 7.42 -6.17
C SER A 62 -3.80 7.96 -7.61
N ASP A 63 -4.34 9.15 -7.80
CA ASP A 63 -4.46 9.79 -9.11
C ASP A 63 -3.09 10.01 -9.76
N THR A 64 -2.10 10.41 -8.96
CA THR A 64 -0.72 10.59 -9.45
C THR A 64 -0.09 9.24 -9.82
N ILE A 65 -0.31 8.18 -9.02
CA ILE A 65 0.22 6.85 -9.30
C ILE A 65 -0.38 6.28 -10.59
N SER A 66 -1.72 6.29 -10.73
CA SER A 66 -2.39 5.75 -11.90
C SER A 66 -1.99 6.51 -13.17
N THR A 67 -2.03 7.86 -13.17
CA THR A 67 -1.57 8.66 -14.30
C THR A 67 -0.09 8.41 -14.61
N SER A 68 0.79 8.33 -13.60
CA SER A 68 2.23 8.06 -13.83
C SER A 68 2.47 6.70 -14.48
N LEU A 69 1.78 5.67 -13.99
CA LEU A 69 1.91 4.31 -14.50
C LEU A 69 1.38 4.20 -15.94
N LEU A 70 0.21 4.76 -16.21
CA LEU A 70 -0.41 4.74 -17.54
C LEU A 70 0.36 5.57 -18.57
N LYS A 71 0.95 6.70 -18.16
CA LYS A 71 1.59 7.64 -19.07
C LYS A 71 3.01 7.24 -19.47
N PHE A 72 3.78 6.71 -18.52
CA PHE A 72 5.22 6.49 -18.72
C PHE A 72 5.60 5.05 -19.02
N PHE A 73 4.69 4.10 -18.82
CA PHE A 73 5.01 2.68 -18.94
C PHE A 73 4.05 1.97 -19.90
N SER A 74 4.59 0.99 -20.62
CA SER A 74 3.76 0.10 -21.45
C SER A 74 2.88 -0.80 -20.58
N PRO A 75 1.81 -1.39 -21.13
CA PRO A 75 0.93 -2.31 -20.41
C PRO A 75 1.65 -3.42 -19.66
N HIS A 76 2.70 -3.99 -20.25
CA HIS A 76 3.46 -5.05 -19.60
C HIS A 76 4.21 -4.53 -18.36
N ILE A 77 4.78 -3.32 -18.43
CA ILE A 77 5.59 -2.77 -17.35
C ILE A 77 4.70 -2.29 -16.20
N TYR A 78 3.63 -1.52 -16.48
CA TYR A 78 2.77 -1.07 -15.38
C TYR A 78 2.06 -2.24 -14.70
N ASN A 79 1.70 -3.30 -15.42
CA ASN A 79 1.09 -4.48 -14.82
C ASN A 79 2.08 -5.24 -13.93
N ALA A 80 3.36 -5.29 -14.31
CA ALA A 80 4.41 -5.84 -13.46
C ALA A 80 4.57 -5.01 -12.17
N ILE A 81 4.61 -3.67 -12.28
CA ILE A 81 4.72 -2.78 -11.12
C ILE A 81 3.48 -2.93 -10.20
N ASN A 82 2.28 -2.97 -10.77
CA ASN A 82 1.04 -3.15 -10.03
C ASN A 82 0.97 -4.53 -9.33
N SER A 83 1.48 -5.58 -9.99
CA SER A 83 1.60 -6.92 -9.39
C SER A 83 2.62 -6.96 -8.25
N ALA A 84 3.71 -6.20 -8.37
CA ALA A 84 4.67 -6.02 -7.29
C ALA A 84 4.04 -5.30 -6.09
N ALA A 85 3.15 -4.32 -6.32
CA ALA A 85 2.43 -3.64 -5.24
C ALA A 85 1.55 -4.60 -4.43
N LEU A 86 0.78 -5.49 -5.09
CA LEU A 86 0.01 -6.53 -4.41
C LEU A 86 0.92 -7.48 -3.63
N THR A 87 1.99 -7.94 -4.28
CA THR A 87 2.94 -8.88 -3.67
C THR A 87 3.59 -8.28 -2.43
N LEU A 88 3.96 -7.00 -2.48
CA LEU A 88 4.52 -6.25 -1.37
C LEU A 88 3.50 -6.08 -0.23
N MET A 89 2.24 -5.77 -0.56
CA MET A 89 1.16 -5.69 0.43
C MET A 89 1.00 -7.01 1.20
N VAL A 90 0.92 -8.15 0.49
CA VAL A 90 0.80 -9.48 1.11
C VAL A 90 2.06 -9.83 1.93
N LEU A 91 3.25 -9.43 1.46
CA LEU A 91 4.48 -9.59 2.23
C LEU A 91 4.43 -8.79 3.53
N CYS A 92 3.99 -7.53 3.50
CA CYS A 92 3.79 -6.73 4.70
C CYS A 92 2.81 -7.40 5.68
N TRP A 93 1.66 -7.90 5.20
CA TRP A 93 0.70 -8.66 6.01
C TRP A 93 1.31 -9.91 6.63
N THR A 94 2.23 -10.58 5.94
CA THR A 94 2.96 -11.73 6.48
C THR A 94 3.95 -11.32 7.57
N MET A 95 4.58 -10.15 7.43
CA MET A 95 5.58 -9.63 8.37
C MET A 95 4.97 -9.02 9.63
N ILE A 96 3.75 -8.48 9.58
CA ILE A 96 3.06 -7.87 10.73
C ILE A 96 2.95 -8.83 11.93
N PRO A 97 2.29 -10.01 11.83
CA PRO A 97 2.17 -10.92 12.96
C PRO A 97 3.52 -11.45 13.41
N ALA A 98 4.43 -11.74 12.47
CA ALA A 98 5.78 -12.20 12.79
C ALA A 98 6.55 -11.17 13.64
N THR A 99 6.40 -9.88 13.32
CA THR A 99 7.04 -8.79 14.06
C THR A 99 6.40 -8.56 15.42
N LEU A 100 5.08 -8.70 15.54
CA LEU A 100 4.36 -8.62 16.82
C LEU A 100 4.74 -9.75 17.77
N THR A 101 4.79 -10.99 17.28
CA THR A 101 5.11 -12.18 18.09
C THR A 101 6.60 -12.47 18.19
N LYS A 102 7.46 -11.62 17.61
CA LYS A 102 8.92 -11.83 17.52
C LYS A 102 9.30 -13.20 16.92
N SER A 103 8.51 -13.68 15.96
CA SER A 103 8.72 -14.94 15.25
C SER A 103 9.28 -14.69 13.85
N SER A 104 9.68 -15.75 13.15
CA SER A 104 10.10 -15.63 11.74
C SER A 104 8.87 -15.68 10.81
N PRO A 105 8.79 -14.83 9.77
CA PRO A 105 7.70 -14.89 8.81
C PRO A 105 7.70 -16.24 8.08
N SER A 106 6.50 -16.78 7.86
CA SER A 106 6.30 -18.09 7.24
C SER A 106 5.85 -17.92 5.79
N PRO A 107 6.51 -18.58 4.81
CA PRO A 107 6.07 -18.57 3.42
C PRO A 107 4.67 -19.16 3.26
N TYR A 108 4.29 -20.12 4.10
CA TYR A 108 2.96 -20.74 4.08
C TYR A 108 1.87 -19.75 4.50
N VAL A 109 2.17 -18.88 5.48
CA VAL A 109 1.26 -17.80 5.87
C VAL A 109 1.09 -16.80 4.73
N MET A 110 2.17 -16.46 4.01
CA MET A 110 2.08 -15.58 2.84
C MET A 110 1.15 -16.15 1.75
N ILE A 111 1.35 -17.42 1.38
CA ILE A 111 0.50 -18.09 0.38
C ILE A 111 -0.95 -18.18 0.85
N PHE A 112 -1.17 -18.52 2.12
CA PHE A 112 -2.51 -18.57 2.71
C PHE A 112 -3.20 -17.19 2.66
N LEU A 113 -2.52 -16.13 3.10
CA LEU A 113 -3.06 -14.76 3.07
C LEU A 113 -3.35 -14.29 1.64
N PHE A 114 -2.49 -14.64 0.67
CA PHE A 114 -2.74 -14.34 -0.74
C PHE A 114 -4.04 -14.98 -1.22
N PHE A 115 -4.21 -16.30 -1.05
CA PHE A 115 -5.41 -16.98 -1.52
C PHE A 115 -6.65 -16.57 -0.73
N LEU A 116 -6.52 -16.29 0.57
CA LEU A 116 -7.61 -15.76 1.37
C LEU A 116 -8.08 -14.41 0.83
N TYR A 117 -7.15 -13.48 0.56
CA TYR A 117 -7.47 -12.19 -0.06
C TYR A 117 -8.07 -12.37 -1.45
N PHE A 118 -7.50 -13.26 -2.26
CA PHE A 118 -7.95 -13.51 -3.62
C PHE A 118 -9.38 -14.04 -3.66
N VAL A 119 -9.73 -14.99 -2.78
CA VAL A 119 -11.09 -15.56 -2.74
C VAL A 119 -12.08 -14.63 -2.04
N ALA A 120 -11.65 -13.91 -1.00
CA ALA A 120 -12.55 -13.07 -0.19
C ALA A 120 -12.84 -11.70 -0.81
N ASN A 121 -12.10 -11.26 -1.83
CA ASN A 121 -12.35 -9.99 -2.49
C ASN A 121 -13.35 -10.17 -3.64
N PRO A 122 -14.62 -9.71 -3.51
CA PRO A 122 -15.66 -9.94 -4.50
C PRO A 122 -15.46 -9.14 -5.80
N ALA A 123 -14.62 -8.11 -5.79
CA ALA A 123 -14.43 -7.17 -6.89
C ALA A 123 -12.96 -7.10 -7.32
N LEU A 124 -12.24 -8.23 -7.30
CA LEU A 124 -10.80 -8.31 -7.62
C LEU A 124 -10.42 -7.55 -8.90
N GLY A 125 -11.22 -7.70 -9.96
CA GLY A 125 -11.04 -7.00 -11.24
C GLY A 125 -10.95 -5.49 -11.07
N GLN A 126 -11.88 -4.91 -10.31
CA GLN A 126 -11.95 -3.46 -10.09
C GLN A 126 -10.91 -2.96 -9.09
N THR A 127 -10.61 -3.73 -8.05
CA THR A 127 -9.76 -3.24 -6.95
C THR A 127 -8.28 -3.55 -7.13
N ASN A 128 -7.89 -4.46 -8.03
CA ASN A 128 -6.49 -4.89 -8.20
C ASN A 128 -5.99 -4.84 -9.64
N PHE A 129 -6.82 -5.19 -10.63
CA PHE A 129 -6.36 -5.35 -12.02
C PHE A 129 -6.64 -4.13 -12.91
N TRP A 130 -7.81 -3.50 -12.76
CA TRP A 130 -8.08 -2.17 -13.29
C TRP A 130 -7.13 -1.17 -12.65
N LEU A 131 -6.30 -0.46 -13.42
CA LEU A 131 -5.17 0.30 -12.87
C LEU A 131 -5.58 1.55 -12.08
N VAL A 132 -6.54 2.34 -12.56
CA VAL A 132 -7.07 3.48 -11.78
C VAL A 132 -7.78 2.97 -10.50
N GLY A 133 -8.52 1.87 -10.59
CA GLY A 133 -9.13 1.22 -9.43
C GLY A 133 -8.08 0.67 -8.45
N SER A 134 -7.02 0.04 -8.95
CA SER A 134 -5.94 -0.51 -8.12
C SER A 134 -5.18 0.61 -7.42
N ALA A 135 -4.94 1.74 -8.07
CA ALA A 135 -4.34 2.89 -7.41
C ALA A 135 -5.18 3.36 -6.21
N ASN A 136 -6.51 3.29 -6.30
CA ASN A 136 -7.43 3.69 -5.23
C ASN A 136 -7.55 2.66 -4.09
N TYR A 137 -7.43 1.37 -4.38
CA TYR A 137 -7.68 0.30 -3.40
C TYR A 137 -6.43 -0.52 -3.06
N LEU A 138 -5.67 -0.97 -4.05
CA LEU A 138 -4.49 -1.80 -3.84
C LEU A 138 -3.30 -0.97 -3.32
N TRP A 139 -2.94 0.11 -4.02
CA TRP A 139 -1.77 0.93 -3.67
C TRP A 139 -1.93 1.62 -2.32
N THR A 140 -3.12 2.14 -2.06
CA THR A 140 -3.46 2.77 -0.78
C THR A 140 -3.38 1.75 0.38
N ASN A 141 -3.93 0.54 0.22
CA ASN A 141 -3.80 -0.52 1.23
C ASN A 141 -2.35 -1.03 1.38
N MET A 142 -1.56 -1.04 0.31
CA MET A 142 -0.13 -1.33 0.39
C MET A 142 0.60 -0.29 1.27
N PHE A 143 0.35 1.01 1.07
CA PHE A 143 0.94 2.05 1.92
C PHE A 143 0.51 1.92 3.38
N ILE A 144 -0.75 1.59 3.63
CA ILE A 144 -1.26 1.31 4.98
C ILE A 144 -0.52 0.13 5.61
N ALA A 145 -0.35 -0.98 4.88
CA ALA A 145 0.36 -2.16 5.38
C ALA A 145 1.84 -1.85 5.72
N ILE A 146 2.51 -1.06 4.89
CA ILE A 146 3.88 -0.57 5.16
C ILE A 146 3.91 0.31 6.42
N TYR A 147 2.99 1.28 6.52
CA TYR A 147 2.89 2.18 7.67
C TYR A 147 2.66 1.43 8.99
N ILE A 148 1.74 0.45 9.01
CA ILE A 148 1.48 -0.38 10.19
C ILE A 148 2.72 -1.19 10.57
N LEU A 149 3.39 -1.81 9.60
CA LEU A 149 4.60 -2.60 9.86
C LEU A 149 5.71 -1.73 10.47
N ILE A 150 5.91 -0.51 9.96
CA ILE A 150 6.90 0.44 10.51
C ILE A 150 6.48 0.91 11.91
N SER A 151 5.18 1.18 12.13
CA SER A 151 4.66 1.53 13.46
C SER A 151 5.03 0.48 14.52
N ILE A 152 4.89 -0.80 14.16
CA ILE A 152 5.24 -1.94 15.02
C ILE A 152 6.75 -2.05 15.23
N TYR A 153 7.56 -1.82 14.19
CA TYR A 153 9.02 -1.80 14.37
C TYR A 153 9.48 -0.69 15.32
N LEU A 154 8.88 0.50 15.20
CA LEU A 154 9.19 1.66 16.02
C LEU A 154 8.78 1.46 17.48
N SER A 155 7.62 0.84 17.70
CA SER A 155 7.11 0.53 19.03
C SER A 155 7.92 -0.57 19.73
N ASN A 156 8.50 -1.50 18.98
CA ASN A 156 9.48 -2.49 19.44
C ASN A 156 10.87 -1.89 19.74
N GLY A 157 11.03 -0.57 19.72
CA GLY A 157 12.26 0.12 20.10
C GLY A 157 13.30 0.25 18.99
N LYS A 158 13.03 -0.21 17.76
CA LYS A 158 13.93 0.00 16.62
C LYS A 158 13.80 1.42 16.10
N LYS A 159 14.70 2.29 16.53
CA LYS A 159 14.67 3.73 16.23
C LYS A 159 15.95 4.13 15.52
N SER A 160 15.80 4.81 14.39
CA SER A 160 16.86 5.55 13.71
C SER A 160 16.22 6.75 13.00
N ASN A 161 17.02 7.78 12.68
CA ASN A 161 16.52 8.95 11.97
C ASN A 161 15.92 8.56 10.62
N LEU A 162 16.50 7.57 9.94
CA LEU A 162 15.96 7.03 8.69
C LEU A 162 14.60 6.36 8.90
N ILE A 163 14.45 5.54 9.95
CA ILE A 163 13.16 4.88 10.26
C ILE A 163 12.08 5.92 10.56
N LEU A 164 12.40 6.96 11.34
CA LEU A 164 11.45 8.03 11.66
C LEU A 164 11.04 8.84 10.42
N PHE A 165 12.00 9.12 9.52
CA PHE A 165 11.71 9.81 8.27
C PHE A 165 10.80 8.98 7.36
N VAL A 166 11.12 7.71 7.15
CA VAL A 166 10.28 6.79 6.36
C VAL A 166 8.92 6.58 7.03
N TYR A 167 8.87 6.56 8.37
CA TYR A 167 7.63 6.48 9.12
C TYR A 167 6.73 7.69 8.89
N ALA A 168 7.29 8.90 8.94
CA ALA A 168 6.56 10.14 8.66
C ALA A 168 5.97 10.13 7.24
N ILE A 169 6.78 9.81 6.23
CA ILE A 169 6.30 9.73 4.84
C ILE A 169 5.22 8.66 4.70
N SER A 170 5.46 7.43 5.16
CA SER A 170 4.48 6.35 5.02
C SER A 170 3.15 6.66 5.71
N SER A 171 3.16 7.38 6.83
CA SER A 171 1.93 7.79 7.53
C SER A 171 1.08 8.77 6.73
N ILE A 172 1.68 9.72 6.01
CA ILE A 172 0.96 10.65 5.13
C ILE A 172 0.36 9.88 3.95
N PHE A 173 1.13 9.01 3.30
CA PHE A 173 0.65 8.18 2.19
C PHE A 173 -0.48 7.24 2.62
N ALA A 174 -0.42 6.67 3.82
CA ALA A 174 -1.50 5.85 4.38
C ALA A 174 -2.77 6.68 4.66
N GLY A 175 -2.63 7.94 5.09
CA GLY A 175 -3.73 8.88 5.24
C GLY A 175 -4.37 9.27 3.91
N CYS A 176 -3.58 9.45 2.86
CA CYS A 176 -4.04 9.73 1.48
C CYS A 176 -4.59 8.46 0.78
N SER A 177 -5.41 7.66 1.47
CA SER A 177 -5.97 6.42 0.95
C SER A 177 -7.30 6.65 0.21
N ASN A 178 -8.40 6.11 0.74
CA ASN A 178 -9.75 6.31 0.24
C ASN A 178 -10.57 7.02 1.35
N GLU A 179 -11.69 7.66 1.03
CA GLU A 179 -12.44 8.53 1.96
C GLU A 179 -12.79 7.78 3.26
N ASN A 180 -13.27 6.55 3.16
CA ASN A 180 -13.56 5.74 4.35
C ASN A 180 -12.27 5.25 5.04
N THR A 181 -11.37 4.65 4.28
CA THR A 181 -10.15 4.02 4.81
C THR A 181 -9.22 5.03 5.49
N SER A 182 -9.17 6.27 5.01
CA SER A 182 -8.32 7.33 5.58
C SER A 182 -8.70 7.64 7.02
N LEU A 183 -10.00 7.74 7.32
CA LEU A 183 -10.50 7.89 8.69
C LEU A 183 -10.16 6.67 9.56
N VAL A 184 -10.32 5.46 9.02
CA VAL A 184 -9.94 4.22 9.72
C VAL A 184 -8.46 4.21 10.07
N VAL A 185 -7.57 4.65 9.16
CA VAL A 185 -6.13 4.74 9.41
C VAL A 185 -5.81 5.73 10.53
N VAL A 186 -6.47 6.89 10.55
CA VAL A 186 -6.32 7.88 11.64
C VAL A 186 -6.77 7.27 12.97
N LEU A 187 -7.94 6.64 13.00
CA LEU A 187 -8.48 6.02 14.21
C LEU A 187 -7.59 4.88 14.73
N ILE A 188 -7.09 4.01 13.85
CA ILE A 188 -6.14 2.94 14.21
C ILE A 188 -4.84 3.55 14.75
N SER A 189 -4.36 4.64 14.16
CA SER A 189 -3.14 5.32 14.62
C SER A 189 -3.31 5.88 16.04
N VAL A 190 -4.45 6.51 16.32
CA VAL A 190 -4.80 7.02 17.65
C VAL A 190 -4.94 5.87 18.65
N ALA A 191 -5.69 4.81 18.30
CA ALA A 191 -5.86 3.64 19.16
C ALA A 191 -4.50 2.98 19.46
N TYR A 192 -3.65 2.80 18.45
CA TYR A 192 -2.34 2.19 18.61
C TYR A 192 -1.40 3.02 19.48
N PHE A 193 -1.46 4.36 19.39
CA PHE A 193 -0.73 5.26 20.29
C PHE A 193 -1.11 5.02 21.77
N PHE A 194 -2.40 4.84 22.08
CA PHE A 194 -2.86 4.54 23.43
C PHE A 194 -2.46 3.12 23.88
N ILE A 195 -2.63 2.11 23.03
CA ILE A 195 -2.24 0.72 23.32
C ILE A 195 -0.74 0.61 23.63
N MET A 196 0.11 1.36 22.93
CA MET A 196 1.56 1.37 23.14
C MET A 196 2.01 2.35 24.23
N ASN A 197 1.19 2.54 25.28
CA ASN A 197 1.47 3.37 26.45
C ASN A 197 1.94 4.80 26.09
N ARG A 198 1.29 5.42 25.09
CA ARG A 198 1.55 6.80 24.66
C ARG A 198 3.01 7.04 24.22
N ASN A 199 3.61 6.08 23.52
CA ASN A 199 4.92 6.24 22.92
C ASN A 199 4.96 7.47 21.98
N LYS A 200 5.69 8.52 22.40
CA LYS A 200 5.73 9.82 21.71
C LYS A 200 6.09 9.77 20.23
N TYR A 201 6.85 8.75 19.79
CA TYR A 201 7.24 8.63 18.39
C TYR A 201 6.06 8.24 17.48
N LEU A 202 5.02 7.59 18.02
CA LEU A 202 3.81 7.23 17.27
C LEU A 202 2.92 8.46 17.00
N LEU A 203 3.13 9.59 17.68
CA LEU A 203 2.45 10.85 17.34
C LEU A 203 2.76 11.30 15.91
N ILE A 204 3.96 10.99 15.40
CA ILE A 204 4.29 11.25 13.99
C ILE A 204 3.30 10.54 13.07
N GLY A 205 2.94 9.29 13.38
CA GLY A 205 1.96 8.54 12.61
C GLY A 205 0.54 9.08 12.73
N VAL A 206 0.13 9.49 13.94
CA VAL A 206 -1.17 10.14 14.17
C VAL A 206 -1.29 11.43 13.36
N PHE A 207 -0.33 12.34 13.48
CA PHE A 207 -0.36 13.60 12.75
C PHE A 207 -0.18 13.41 11.25
N GLY A 208 0.73 12.55 10.82
CA GLY A 208 0.95 12.31 9.40
C GLY A 208 -0.25 11.67 8.71
N SER A 209 -0.89 10.66 9.33
CA SER A 209 -2.14 10.09 8.81
C SER A 209 -3.29 11.10 8.81
N ALA A 210 -3.41 11.95 9.84
CA ALA A 210 -4.41 13.01 9.88
C ALA A 210 -4.18 14.08 8.80
N ILE A 211 -2.92 14.45 8.53
CA ILE A 211 -2.58 15.36 7.42
C ILE A 211 -2.96 14.72 6.09
N GLY A 212 -2.60 13.46 5.85
CA GLY A 212 -2.96 12.76 4.61
C GLY A 212 -4.47 12.63 4.42
N ALA A 213 -5.20 12.27 5.47
CA ALA A 213 -6.66 12.23 5.46
C ALA A 213 -7.27 13.62 5.22
N GLY A 214 -6.68 14.67 5.81
CA GLY A 214 -7.10 16.05 5.57
C GLY A 214 -6.90 16.49 4.12
N VAL A 215 -5.76 16.15 3.50
CA VAL A 215 -5.53 16.39 2.07
C VAL A 215 -6.61 15.70 1.24
N LEU A 216 -6.96 14.46 1.57
CA LEU A 216 -7.98 13.73 0.83
C LEU A 216 -9.38 14.30 1.02
N LEU A 217 -9.80 14.50 2.27
CA LEU A 217 -11.20 14.79 2.64
C LEU A 217 -11.58 16.26 2.54
N LEU A 218 -10.62 17.17 2.64
CA LEU A 218 -10.84 18.62 2.53
C LEU A 218 -10.57 19.13 1.11
N ALA A 219 -10.45 18.22 0.14
CA ALA A 219 -10.34 18.60 -1.25
C ALA A 219 -11.63 19.34 -1.68
N PRO A 220 -11.51 20.50 -2.36
CA PRO A 220 -12.68 21.28 -2.80
C PRO A 220 -13.45 20.66 -3.97
N GLY A 221 -12.77 19.81 -4.74
CA GLY A 221 -13.28 19.19 -5.96
C GLY A 221 -14.09 17.92 -5.71
#